data_AF-A0A974XEQ0-F1
#
_entry.id   AF-A0A974XEQ0-F1
#
_cell.length_a   1.000
_cell.length_b   1.000
_cell.length_c   1.000
_cell.angle_alpha   90.00
_cell.angle_beta   90.00
_cell.angle_gamma   90.00
#
_symmetry.space_group_name_H-M   'P 1'
#
loop_
_entity.id
_entity.type
_entity.pdbx_description
1 polymer ?
#
loop_
_entity_poly.entity_id
_entity_poly.type
_entity_poly.pdbx_seq_one_letter_code
_entity_poly.pdbx_strand_id
1 'polypeptide(L)'
;MRKLINEKIVMEYYLQKIKCDDIEFLKNRTEDKNIISKLIINLIDSVNMNEKIQVASKLWKKLFESAMSFIDSNKDGYDDLFKYFDEFVEFEELIFASDSFYRDHTLHCLWVYFLGEYIYSNDEFIKLKLESQDDNKDIYGVKQMLQNLNILDYFPDITRICNTVEAQKKLADSVRCIAAITHDLGYPIKKINKINNSMKKILPYYGINSYSMFNFRFDNIQQQFINSFVDILATKIEIEFNVDETLIEYFDIKCKEDSTKHINFNIEKFKVENFTDVEIEEIRKSIKTKLIMVKCIPRVLKCSKNFEEYNHGIMSAFLLARNLSAFKSDDFNYNSNTENIKCNLAVLDSKNEILKSIYNHTSETFKIKTLDKQSYLTFIDELEEFSRISRASQNREYVEEFCQSYIYMEDGWLNIDFEFTNNDLDNLDPEIAFKGRCRRFLTLFDIANLDNSLKIRLRCIGKLNVDENVYTIEIANRYADILINGISQNIPKYLKSNQFYTKEEYSLLRQ
;
A
#
# COMPACT_ATOMS: atom_id res chain seq x y z
N MET A 1 -22.07 -1.92 -10.02
CA MET A 1 -22.94 -0.88 -10.66
C MET A 1 -22.06 0.33 -10.85
N ARG A 2 -21.96 0.91 -12.06
CA ARG A 2 -21.09 2.06 -12.32
C ARG A 2 -21.48 3.24 -11.43
N LYS A 3 -20.63 3.61 -10.47
CA LYS A 3 -20.86 4.70 -9.51
C LYS A 3 -19.74 5.72 -9.61
N LEU A 4 -20.10 6.99 -9.57
CA LEU A 4 -19.14 8.09 -9.41
C LEU A 4 -18.46 7.94 -8.05
N ILE A 5 -17.15 8.19 -8.00
CA ILE A 5 -16.35 8.23 -6.79
C ILE A 5 -15.73 9.63 -6.69
N ASN A 6 -15.92 10.28 -5.53
CA ASN A 6 -15.39 11.60 -5.23
C ASN A 6 -15.13 11.75 -3.72
N GLU A 7 -14.58 12.91 -3.32
CA GLU A 7 -14.23 13.24 -1.94
C GLU A 7 -15.39 12.98 -0.96
N LYS A 8 -16.59 13.46 -1.30
CA LYS A 8 -17.78 13.35 -0.45
C LYS A 8 -18.20 11.90 -0.24
N ILE A 9 -18.23 11.09 -1.31
CA ILE A 9 -18.66 9.70 -1.25
C ILE A 9 -17.75 8.86 -0.35
N VAL A 10 -16.43 9.02 -0.48
CA VAL A 10 -15.48 8.24 0.34
C VAL A 10 -15.49 8.68 1.81
N MET A 11 -15.68 9.98 2.07
CA MET A 11 -15.82 10.51 3.44
C MET A 11 -17.12 10.07 4.11
N GLU A 12 -18.26 10.16 3.42
CA GLU A 12 -19.56 9.71 3.93
C GLU A 12 -19.55 8.20 4.22
N TYR A 13 -18.89 7.41 3.36
CA TYR A 13 -18.69 5.99 3.61
C TYR A 13 -17.86 5.74 4.88
N TYR A 14 -16.76 6.47 5.07
CA TYR A 14 -15.95 6.33 6.29
C TYR A 14 -16.71 6.76 7.56
N LEU A 15 -17.53 7.82 7.49
CA LEU A 15 -18.43 8.21 8.59
C LEU A 15 -19.42 7.09 8.95
N GLN A 16 -19.97 6.40 7.95
CA GLN A 16 -20.82 5.23 8.19
C GLN A 16 -20.06 4.12 8.90
N LYS A 17 -18.82 3.83 8.51
CA LYS A 17 -17.96 2.86 9.23
C LYS A 17 -17.72 3.24 10.69
N ILE A 18 -17.45 4.52 10.98
CA ILE A 18 -17.30 5.00 12.37
C ILE A 18 -18.59 4.73 13.16
N LYS A 19 -19.75 5.04 12.56
CA LYS A 19 -21.06 4.85 13.19
C LYS A 19 -21.39 3.38 13.46
N CYS A 20 -20.98 2.49 12.56
CA CYS A 20 -21.17 1.04 12.69
C CYS A 20 -20.11 0.35 13.58
N ASP A 21 -19.10 1.08 14.06
CA ASP A 21 -17.98 0.55 14.85
C ASP A 21 -17.08 -0.43 14.07
N ASP A 22 -16.94 -0.20 12.76
CA ASP A 22 -16.23 -1.06 11.81
C ASP A 22 -14.77 -0.63 11.56
N ILE A 23 -14.20 0.19 12.44
CA ILE A 23 -12.79 0.63 12.36
C ILE A 23 -12.08 0.19 13.63
N GLU A 24 -11.21 -0.81 13.51
CA GLU A 24 -10.68 -1.54 14.68
C GLU A 24 -9.97 -0.62 15.68
N PHE A 25 -9.15 0.34 15.19
CA PHE A 25 -8.38 1.24 16.04
C PHE A 25 -9.19 2.37 16.70
N LEU A 26 -10.46 2.51 16.33
CA LEU A 26 -11.40 3.45 16.95
C LEU A 26 -12.38 2.74 17.91
N LYS A 27 -12.41 1.41 17.92
CA LYS A 27 -13.28 0.65 18.84
C LYS A 27 -13.04 1.06 20.28
N ASN A 28 -14.14 1.31 21.00
CA ASN A 28 -14.13 1.79 22.38
C ASN A 28 -13.45 3.17 22.62
N ARG A 29 -13.10 3.93 21.58
CA ARG A 29 -12.51 5.29 21.68
C ARG A 29 -13.52 6.36 21.30
N THR A 30 -14.56 6.54 22.11
CA THR A 30 -15.69 7.45 21.81
C THR A 30 -15.25 8.89 21.55
N GLU A 31 -14.27 9.40 22.29
CA GLU A 31 -13.74 10.75 22.07
C GLU A 31 -13.09 10.89 20.69
N ASP A 32 -12.20 9.96 20.31
CA ASP A 32 -11.56 9.95 19.01
C ASP A 32 -12.59 9.87 17.88
N LYS A 33 -13.60 9.00 18.00
CA LYS A 33 -14.70 8.89 17.02
C LYS A 33 -15.41 10.22 16.81
N ASN A 34 -15.73 10.92 17.90
CA ASN A 34 -16.45 12.19 17.84
C ASN A 34 -15.60 13.28 17.19
N ILE A 35 -14.32 13.37 17.55
CA ILE A 35 -13.39 14.36 16.98
C ILE A 35 -13.18 14.10 15.49
N ILE A 36 -12.87 12.87 15.11
CA ILE A 36 -12.64 12.48 13.70
C ILE A 36 -13.90 12.71 12.87
N SER A 37 -15.07 12.28 13.36
CA SER A 37 -16.34 12.49 12.64
C SER A 37 -16.64 13.97 12.42
N LYS A 38 -16.42 14.80 13.45
CA LYS A 38 -16.59 16.25 13.35
C LYS A 38 -15.64 16.87 12.34
N LEU A 39 -14.37 16.46 12.33
CA LEU A 39 -13.38 16.97 11.37
C LEU A 39 -13.72 16.55 9.94
N ILE A 40 -14.21 15.33 9.71
CA ILE A 40 -14.67 14.90 8.39
C ILE A 40 -15.89 15.69 7.93
N ILE A 41 -16.89 15.92 8.80
CA ILE A 41 -18.06 16.73 8.47
C ILE A 41 -17.63 18.16 8.12
N ASN A 42 -16.75 18.76 8.93
CA ASN A 42 -16.21 20.09 8.63
C ASN A 42 -15.47 20.13 7.28
N LEU A 43 -14.75 19.06 6.92
CA LEU A 43 -14.04 18.97 5.64
C LEU A 43 -15.02 18.86 4.45
N ILE A 44 -16.13 18.13 4.61
CA ILE A 44 -17.24 18.06 3.64
C ILE A 44 -17.87 19.45 3.44
N ASP A 45 -18.08 20.18 4.53
CA ASP A 45 -18.77 21.48 4.51
C ASP A 45 -17.85 22.66 4.11
N SER A 46 -16.53 22.44 4.04
CA SER A 46 -15.55 23.47 3.72
C SER A 46 -15.63 23.92 2.26
N VAL A 47 -15.84 25.22 2.04
CA VAL A 47 -16.06 25.79 0.71
C VAL A 47 -14.77 26.23 0.02
N ASN A 48 -13.77 26.70 0.78
CA ASN A 48 -12.50 27.20 0.23
C ASN A 48 -11.33 26.28 0.55
N MET A 49 -10.30 26.29 -0.31
CA MET A 49 -9.15 25.39 -0.21
C MET A 49 -8.35 25.58 1.09
N ASN A 50 -8.16 26.82 1.56
CA ASN A 50 -7.38 27.10 2.76
C ASN A 50 -8.03 26.49 4.01
N GLU A 51 -9.36 26.61 4.12
CA GLU A 51 -10.13 25.99 5.19
C GLU A 51 -10.08 24.46 5.11
N LYS A 52 -10.23 23.89 3.89
CA LYS A 52 -10.07 22.45 3.65
C LYS A 52 -8.70 21.96 4.16
N ILE A 53 -7.61 22.62 3.80
CA ILE A 53 -6.25 22.27 4.23
C ILE A 53 -6.12 22.34 5.75
N GLN A 54 -6.60 23.40 6.40
CA GLN A 54 -6.53 23.53 7.86
C GLN A 54 -7.30 22.42 8.60
N VAL A 55 -8.48 22.05 8.11
CA VAL A 55 -9.27 20.95 8.68
C VAL A 55 -8.60 19.61 8.40
N ALA A 56 -8.11 19.40 7.17
CA ALA A 56 -7.37 18.21 6.77
C ALA A 56 -6.12 17.99 7.63
N SER A 57 -5.34 19.03 7.93
CA SER A 57 -4.15 18.90 8.78
C SER A 57 -4.50 18.46 10.20
N LYS A 58 -5.62 18.94 10.76
CA LYS A 58 -6.11 18.49 12.08
C LYS A 58 -6.60 17.04 12.03
N LEU A 59 -7.32 16.68 10.97
CA LEU A 59 -7.81 15.32 10.74
C LEU A 59 -6.65 14.32 10.59
N TRP A 60 -5.63 14.69 9.81
CA TRP A 60 -4.41 13.93 9.61
C TRP A 60 -3.73 13.60 10.95
N LYS A 61 -3.48 14.63 11.78
CA LYS A 61 -2.83 14.44 13.09
C LYS A 61 -3.64 13.53 14.00
N LYS A 62 -4.96 13.69 14.01
CA LYS A 62 -5.83 12.88 14.86
C LYS A 62 -5.93 11.44 14.39
N LEU A 63 -6.04 11.20 13.08
CA LEU A 63 -6.00 9.85 12.50
C LEU A 63 -4.65 9.18 12.78
N PHE A 64 -3.55 9.91 12.59
CA PHE A 64 -2.21 9.43 12.90
C PHE A 64 -2.10 9.02 14.37
N GLU A 65 -2.48 9.90 15.29
CA GLU A 65 -2.40 9.64 16.73
C GLU A 65 -3.22 8.39 17.11
N SER A 66 -4.49 8.34 16.68
CA SER A 66 -5.38 7.23 17.01
C SER A 66 -4.89 5.90 16.43
N ALA A 67 -4.46 5.87 15.17
CA ALA A 67 -4.00 4.66 14.51
C ALA A 67 -2.63 4.20 15.02
N MET A 68 -1.65 5.10 15.14
CA MET A 68 -0.30 4.73 15.56
C MET A 68 -0.28 4.32 17.03
N SER A 69 -1.06 4.99 17.90
CA SER A 69 -1.20 4.59 19.31
C SER A 69 -2.02 3.32 19.54
N PHE A 70 -2.65 2.79 18.50
CA PHE A 70 -3.23 1.45 18.52
C PHE A 70 -2.19 0.36 18.18
N ILE A 71 -1.19 0.70 17.36
CA ILE A 71 -0.07 -0.19 17.02
C ILE A 71 0.97 -0.21 18.14
N ASP A 72 1.35 0.95 18.66
CA ASP A 72 2.37 1.10 19.70
C ASP A 72 1.99 2.22 20.68
N SER A 73 2.00 1.91 21.98
CA SER A 73 1.67 2.89 23.02
C SER A 73 2.70 4.02 23.17
N ASN A 74 3.92 3.86 22.64
CA ASN A 74 4.97 4.86 22.71
C ASN A 74 4.70 6.01 21.73
N LYS A 75 4.44 7.21 22.28
CA LYS A 75 4.17 8.44 21.52
C LYS A 75 5.40 9.33 21.32
N ASP A 76 6.58 8.93 21.80
CA ASP A 76 7.79 9.74 21.68
C ASP A 76 8.12 10.01 20.21
N GLY A 77 8.33 11.30 19.89
CA GLY A 77 8.58 11.79 18.53
C GLY A 77 7.33 12.26 17.77
N TYR A 78 6.13 12.15 18.34
CA TYR A 78 4.91 12.67 17.71
C TYR A 78 4.97 14.19 17.52
N ASP A 79 5.46 14.92 18.52
CA ASP A 79 5.59 16.38 18.44
C ASP A 79 6.53 16.81 17.31
N ASP A 80 7.67 16.11 17.15
CA ASP A 80 8.62 16.38 16.07
C ASP A 80 8.02 16.08 14.69
N LEU A 81 7.27 14.98 14.57
CA LEU A 81 6.58 14.65 13.33
C LEU A 81 5.47 15.65 13.00
N PHE A 82 4.69 16.07 14.00
CA PHE A 82 3.61 17.04 13.80
C PHE A 82 4.14 18.43 13.46
N LYS A 83 5.26 18.83 14.09
CA LYS A 83 5.97 20.05 13.71
C LYS A 83 6.49 19.95 12.28
N TYR A 84 7.12 18.85 11.89
CA TYR A 84 7.53 18.64 10.50
C TYR A 84 6.33 18.72 9.55
N PHE A 85 5.21 18.11 9.91
CA PHE A 85 4.02 18.11 9.08
C PHE A 85 3.43 19.51 8.90
N ASP A 86 3.47 20.35 9.93
CA ASP A 86 3.07 21.77 9.79
C ASP A 86 3.98 22.50 8.80
N GLU A 87 5.30 22.32 8.89
CA GLU A 87 6.27 22.90 7.94
C GLU A 87 6.10 22.33 6.52
N PHE A 88 5.71 21.05 6.40
CA PHE A 88 5.39 20.40 5.13
C PHE A 88 4.18 21.06 4.46
N VAL A 89 3.11 21.32 5.22
CA VAL A 89 1.91 21.99 4.73
C VAL A 89 2.23 23.41 4.25
N GLU A 90 3.09 24.14 4.96
CA GLU A 90 3.56 25.46 4.50
C GLU A 90 4.42 25.36 3.23
N PHE A 91 5.28 24.32 3.13
CA PHE A 91 6.13 24.10 1.97
C PHE A 91 5.34 23.71 0.71
N GLU A 92 4.17 23.08 0.84
CA GLU A 92 3.28 22.75 -0.28
C GLU A 92 2.88 24.00 -1.09
N GLU A 93 2.79 25.18 -0.48
CA GLU A 93 2.52 26.44 -1.20
C GLU A 93 3.63 26.78 -2.22
N LEU A 94 4.90 26.47 -1.89
CA LEU A 94 6.03 26.65 -2.79
C LEU A 94 6.00 25.62 -3.93
N ILE A 95 5.59 24.39 -3.61
CA ILE A 95 5.46 23.31 -4.61
C ILE A 95 4.35 23.63 -5.59
N PHE A 96 3.20 24.11 -5.10
CA PHE A 96 2.08 24.58 -5.90
C PHE A 96 2.51 25.61 -6.93
N ALA A 97 3.36 26.56 -6.54
CA ALA A 97 3.89 27.56 -7.46
C ALA A 97 4.76 26.97 -8.58
N SER A 98 5.33 25.78 -8.38
CA SER A 98 6.33 25.16 -9.25
C SER A 98 5.79 24.11 -10.23
N ASP A 99 4.56 23.60 -10.06
CA ASP A 99 3.98 22.52 -10.88
C ASP A 99 2.70 22.92 -11.63
N SER A 100 2.59 22.47 -12.89
CA SER A 100 1.42 22.75 -13.75
C SER A 100 0.29 21.74 -13.52
N PHE A 101 0.64 20.51 -13.13
CA PHE A 101 -0.29 19.46 -12.72
C PHE A 101 -0.06 19.17 -11.24
N TYR A 102 -0.57 20.07 -10.41
CA TYR A 102 -0.43 19.98 -8.96
C TYR A 102 -1.46 19.03 -8.37
N ARG A 103 -1.15 18.52 -7.20
CA ARG A 103 -2.12 17.95 -6.27
C ARG A 103 -1.62 18.34 -4.89
N ASP A 104 -2.53 18.72 -4.02
CA ASP A 104 -2.19 19.01 -2.64
C ASP A 104 -1.91 17.71 -1.88
N HIS A 105 -0.68 17.51 -1.45
CA HIS A 105 -0.28 16.24 -0.84
C HIS A 105 -0.84 16.08 0.59
N THR A 106 -1.29 17.18 1.22
CA THR A 106 -2.00 17.15 2.51
C THR A 106 -3.38 16.52 2.35
N LEU A 107 -4.14 16.94 1.33
CA LEU A 107 -5.45 16.39 1.03
C LEU A 107 -5.37 15.01 0.38
N HIS A 108 -4.46 14.85 -0.58
CA HIS A 108 -4.28 13.61 -1.34
C HIS A 108 -4.13 12.38 -0.45
N CYS A 109 -3.27 12.44 0.56
CA CYS A 109 -3.01 11.30 1.41
C CYS A 109 -4.25 10.85 2.22
N LEU A 110 -5.16 11.78 2.55
CA LEU A 110 -6.46 11.46 3.14
C LEU A 110 -7.41 10.83 2.11
N TRP A 111 -7.38 11.29 0.86
CA TRP A 111 -8.17 10.71 -0.22
C TRP A 111 -7.72 9.29 -0.57
N VAL A 112 -6.42 9.05 -0.63
CA VAL A 112 -5.85 7.69 -0.77
C VAL A 112 -6.31 6.81 0.39
N TYR A 113 -6.30 7.32 1.63
CA TYR A 113 -6.80 6.56 2.78
C TYR A 113 -8.30 6.24 2.66
N PHE A 114 -9.17 7.24 2.45
CA PHE A 114 -10.61 7.02 2.40
C PHE A 114 -11.06 6.21 1.18
N LEU A 115 -10.43 6.41 0.01
CA LEU A 115 -10.64 5.57 -1.16
C LEU A 115 -10.20 4.13 -0.88
N GLY A 116 -9.05 3.97 -0.21
CA GLY A 116 -8.54 2.69 0.24
C GLY A 116 -9.53 1.98 1.14
N GLU A 117 -10.12 2.67 2.11
CA GLU A 117 -11.14 2.10 3.00
C GLU A 117 -12.46 1.80 2.26
N TYR A 118 -12.85 2.62 1.29
CA TYR A 118 -14.01 2.37 0.43
C TYR A 118 -13.84 1.09 -0.39
N ILE A 119 -12.72 0.95 -1.10
CA ILE A 119 -12.44 -0.23 -1.93
C ILE A 119 -12.22 -1.46 -1.05
N TYR A 120 -11.55 -1.31 0.09
CA TYR A 120 -11.34 -2.41 1.01
C TYR A 120 -12.69 -2.85 1.56
N SER A 121 -13.45 -2.03 2.25
CA SER A 121 -14.62 -2.53 2.99
C SER A 121 -15.88 -2.79 2.15
N ASN A 122 -15.93 -2.41 0.89
CA ASN A 122 -17.11 -2.61 0.06
C ASN A 122 -17.14 -4.01 -0.58
N ASP A 123 -18.26 -4.72 -0.37
CA ASP A 123 -18.48 -6.09 -0.81
C ASP A 123 -18.32 -6.28 -2.33
N GLU A 124 -18.58 -5.22 -3.12
CA GLU A 124 -18.38 -5.22 -4.57
C GLU A 124 -16.95 -5.64 -4.95
N PHE A 125 -15.96 -5.27 -4.14
CA PHE A 125 -14.54 -5.48 -4.41
C PHE A 125 -13.93 -6.67 -3.65
N ILE A 126 -14.72 -7.49 -2.95
CA ILE A 126 -14.22 -8.64 -2.17
C ILE A 126 -13.31 -9.54 -3.00
N LYS A 127 -13.60 -9.73 -4.29
CA LYS A 127 -12.78 -10.59 -5.19
C LYS A 127 -11.36 -10.06 -5.41
N LEU A 128 -11.12 -8.76 -5.19
CA LEU A 128 -9.78 -8.17 -5.25
C LEU A 128 -8.97 -8.43 -3.98
N LYS A 129 -9.66 -8.70 -2.85
CA LYS A 129 -9.01 -9.09 -1.61
C LYS A 129 -8.58 -10.53 -1.71
N LEU A 130 -7.41 -10.72 -2.27
CA LEU A 130 -6.58 -11.83 -1.87
C LEU A 130 -5.97 -11.44 -0.54
N GLU A 131 -6.77 -11.50 0.52
CA GLU A 131 -6.15 -11.78 1.81
C GLU A 131 -5.28 -13.01 1.57
N SER A 132 -4.06 -12.97 2.07
CA SER A 132 -3.15 -14.11 2.23
C SER A 132 -3.76 -15.17 3.17
N GLN A 133 -5.04 -15.51 2.96
CA GLN A 133 -5.72 -16.64 3.56
C GLN A 133 -5.04 -17.91 3.09
N ASP A 134 -4.47 -17.96 1.88
CA ASP A 134 -3.72 -19.13 1.42
C ASP A 134 -2.41 -19.32 2.20
N ASP A 135 -1.63 -18.26 2.46
CA ASP A 135 -0.31 -18.41 3.10
C ASP A 135 -0.36 -18.96 4.54
N ASN A 136 -1.50 -18.83 5.23
CA ASN A 136 -1.67 -19.31 6.60
C ASN A 136 -2.76 -20.39 6.75
N LYS A 137 -3.40 -20.84 5.66
CA LYS A 137 -4.43 -21.88 5.72
C LYS A 137 -3.87 -23.15 6.34
N ASP A 138 -2.64 -23.50 6.00
CA ASP A 138 -1.96 -24.70 6.51
C ASP A 138 -1.79 -24.64 8.03
N ILE A 139 -1.34 -23.51 8.59
CA ILE A 139 -1.13 -23.41 10.04
C ILE A 139 -2.45 -23.35 10.83
N TYR A 140 -3.51 -22.74 10.29
CA TYR A 140 -4.84 -22.78 10.90
C TYR A 140 -5.46 -24.18 10.80
N GLY A 141 -5.29 -24.87 9.68
CA GLY A 141 -5.72 -26.26 9.51
C GLY A 141 -5.03 -27.18 10.52
N VAL A 142 -3.72 -27.00 10.73
CA VAL A 142 -2.96 -27.74 11.74
C VAL A 142 -3.41 -27.38 13.16
N LYS A 143 -3.64 -26.09 13.47
CA LYS A 143 -4.21 -25.68 14.78
C LYS A 143 -5.55 -26.38 15.04
N GLN A 144 -6.45 -26.37 14.05
CA GLN A 144 -7.75 -27.02 14.16
C GLN A 144 -7.63 -28.55 14.32
N MET A 145 -6.72 -29.18 13.58
CA MET A 145 -6.39 -30.60 13.74
C MET A 145 -5.96 -30.91 15.17
N LEU A 146 -4.96 -30.19 15.69
CA LEU A 146 -4.44 -30.41 17.04
C LEU A 146 -5.48 -30.13 18.13
N GLN A 147 -6.40 -29.18 17.89
CA GLN A 147 -7.55 -28.93 18.76
C GLN A 147 -8.53 -30.10 18.76
N ASN A 148 -8.91 -30.63 17.59
CA ASN A 148 -9.82 -31.77 17.48
C ASN A 148 -9.23 -33.05 18.11
N LEU A 149 -7.90 -33.17 18.12
CA LEU A 149 -7.18 -34.26 18.77
C LEU A 149 -6.94 -34.04 20.28
N ASN A 150 -7.36 -32.91 20.85
CA ASN A 150 -7.11 -32.52 22.26
C ASN A 150 -5.61 -32.52 22.65
N ILE A 151 -4.72 -32.20 21.72
CA ILE A 151 -3.26 -32.15 21.96
C ILE A 151 -2.65 -30.77 21.68
N LEU A 152 -3.43 -29.74 21.38
CA LEU A 152 -2.93 -28.39 21.08
C LEU A 152 -2.01 -27.83 22.17
N ASP A 153 -2.28 -28.13 23.45
CA ASP A 153 -1.50 -27.62 24.59
C ASP A 153 -0.02 -28.05 24.55
N TYR A 154 0.29 -29.13 23.83
CA TYR A 154 1.66 -29.61 23.62
C TYR A 154 2.41 -28.82 22.51
N PHE A 155 1.72 -27.94 21.77
CA PHE A 155 2.22 -27.15 20.64
C PHE A 155 2.03 -25.63 20.87
N PRO A 156 2.68 -25.05 21.90
CA PRO A 156 2.53 -23.63 22.22
C PRO A 156 2.98 -22.69 21.10
N ASP A 157 3.93 -23.10 20.26
CA ASP A 157 4.42 -22.28 19.13
C ASP A 157 3.36 -22.07 18.05
N ILE A 158 2.56 -23.10 17.72
CA ILE A 158 1.47 -22.98 16.74
C ILE A 158 0.41 -22.01 17.25
N THR A 159 0.02 -22.15 18.52
CA THR A 159 -0.91 -21.22 19.17
C THR A 159 -0.36 -19.79 19.14
N ARG A 160 0.92 -19.59 19.48
CA ARG A 160 1.58 -18.28 19.44
C ARG A 160 1.57 -17.66 18.04
N ILE A 161 1.87 -18.44 17.01
CA ILE A 161 1.89 -17.96 15.63
C ILE A 161 0.47 -17.59 15.17
N CYS A 162 -0.52 -18.45 15.37
CA CYS A 162 -1.90 -18.13 15.02
C CYS A 162 -2.42 -16.88 15.75
N ASN A 163 -2.11 -16.73 17.04
CA ASN A 163 -2.47 -15.53 17.80
C ASN A 163 -1.77 -14.28 17.27
N THR A 164 -0.52 -14.41 16.78
CA THR A 164 0.21 -13.32 16.12
C THR A 164 -0.49 -12.91 14.82
N VAL A 165 -0.88 -13.87 13.97
CA VAL A 165 -1.61 -13.60 12.72
C VAL A 165 -2.96 -12.94 13.01
N GLU A 166 -3.70 -13.41 14.01
CA GLU A 166 -4.97 -12.80 14.44
C GLU A 166 -4.76 -11.37 14.95
N ALA A 167 -3.71 -11.13 15.74
CA ALA A 167 -3.36 -9.78 16.22
C ALA A 167 -2.97 -8.85 15.05
N GLN A 168 -2.21 -9.34 14.06
CA GLN A 168 -1.89 -8.55 12.85
C GLN A 168 -3.13 -8.16 12.06
N LYS A 169 -4.12 -9.06 11.94
CA LYS A 169 -5.39 -8.73 11.28
C LYS A 169 -6.10 -7.55 11.95
N LYS A 170 -6.07 -7.48 13.28
CA LYS A 170 -6.63 -6.33 14.04
C LYS A 170 -5.86 -5.04 13.81
N LEU A 171 -4.55 -5.10 13.59
CA LEU A 171 -3.72 -3.93 13.33
C LEU A 171 -3.79 -3.44 11.87
N ALA A 172 -4.39 -4.21 10.96
CA ALA A 172 -4.35 -3.94 9.52
C ALA A 172 -4.97 -2.57 9.14
N ASP A 173 -6.07 -2.18 9.79
CA ASP A 173 -6.71 -0.87 9.56
C ASP A 173 -5.77 0.28 9.92
N SER A 174 -5.08 0.18 11.06
CA SER A 174 -4.09 1.16 11.48
C SER A 174 -2.91 1.22 10.53
N VAL A 175 -2.41 0.07 10.07
CA VAL A 175 -1.32 -0.01 9.10
C VAL A 175 -1.69 0.69 7.80
N ARG A 176 -2.89 0.43 7.25
CA ARG A 176 -3.37 1.12 6.05
C ARG A 176 -3.52 2.62 6.28
N CYS A 177 -4.08 3.03 7.42
CA CYS A 177 -4.24 4.44 7.77
C CYS A 177 -2.89 5.16 7.83
N ILE A 178 -1.93 4.65 8.61
CA ILE A 178 -0.62 5.27 8.75
C ILE A 178 0.13 5.27 7.42
N ALA A 179 0.17 4.15 6.70
CA ALA A 179 0.85 4.06 5.41
C ALA A 179 0.26 5.08 4.41
N ALA A 180 -1.06 5.17 4.30
CA ALA A 180 -1.73 6.09 3.38
C ALA A 180 -1.52 7.56 3.76
N ILE A 181 -1.70 7.97 5.02
CA ILE A 181 -1.59 9.39 5.36
C ILE A 181 -0.12 9.88 5.37
N THR A 182 0.87 8.99 5.46
CA THR A 182 2.29 9.38 5.58
C THR A 182 3.13 9.13 4.33
N HIS A 183 2.57 8.53 3.26
CA HIS A 183 3.37 8.05 2.12
C HIS A 183 4.15 9.13 1.39
N ASP A 184 3.63 10.37 1.37
CA ASP A 184 4.19 11.50 0.64
C ASP A 184 5.00 12.48 1.49
N LEU A 185 5.23 12.21 2.77
CA LEU A 185 5.96 13.16 3.64
C LEU A 185 7.37 13.50 3.12
N GLY A 186 8.02 12.64 2.35
CA GLY A 186 9.33 12.84 1.72
C GLY A 186 9.30 13.62 0.41
N TYR A 187 8.13 14.05 -0.06
CA TYR A 187 7.96 14.75 -1.34
C TYR A 187 8.73 16.08 -1.46
N PRO A 188 8.88 16.91 -0.40
CA PRO A 188 9.65 18.15 -0.47
C PRO A 188 11.09 17.93 -0.96
N ILE A 189 11.74 16.87 -0.48
CA ILE A 189 13.12 16.54 -0.85
C ILE A 189 13.25 16.31 -2.36
N LYS A 190 12.29 15.61 -2.95
CA LYS A 190 12.24 15.37 -4.41
C LYS A 190 12.07 16.67 -5.20
N LYS A 191 11.36 17.67 -4.66
CA LYS A 191 11.05 18.93 -5.36
C LYS A 191 12.16 19.98 -5.30
N ILE A 192 13.11 19.87 -4.38
CA ILE A 192 14.27 20.77 -4.28
C ILE A 192 14.98 20.95 -5.64
N ASN A 193 15.19 19.86 -6.39
CA ASN A 193 15.83 19.92 -7.71
C ASN A 193 15.05 20.75 -8.73
N LYS A 194 13.71 20.72 -8.67
CA LYS A 194 12.85 21.53 -9.54
C LYS A 194 12.99 23.01 -9.21
N ILE A 195 13.03 23.36 -7.92
CA ILE A 195 13.25 24.72 -7.43
C ILE A 195 14.63 25.23 -7.85
N ASN A 196 15.68 24.43 -7.66
CA ASN A 196 17.04 24.73 -8.16
C ASN A 196 17.06 25.02 -9.67
N ASN A 197 16.33 24.23 -10.47
CA ASN A 197 16.22 24.43 -11.91
C ASN A 197 15.46 25.70 -12.28
N SER A 198 14.41 26.07 -11.54
CA SER A 198 13.68 27.32 -11.74
C SER A 198 14.58 28.53 -11.44
N MET A 199 15.32 28.51 -10.33
CA MET A 199 16.28 29.56 -10.00
C MET A 199 17.39 29.68 -11.06
N LYS A 200 17.90 28.54 -11.56
CA LYS A 200 18.92 28.50 -12.62
C LYS A 200 18.51 29.25 -13.90
N LYS A 201 17.22 29.23 -14.24
CA LYS A 201 16.71 29.87 -15.45
C LYS A 201 16.60 31.39 -15.32
N ILE A 202 16.34 31.91 -14.11
CA ILE A 202 16.08 33.34 -13.92
C ILE A 202 17.35 34.15 -13.61
N LEU A 203 18.29 33.58 -12.84
CA LEU A 203 19.50 34.28 -12.37
C LEU A 203 20.38 34.89 -13.48
N PRO A 204 20.56 34.26 -14.66
CA PRO A 204 21.37 34.84 -15.74
C PRO A 204 20.84 36.18 -16.27
N TYR A 205 19.53 36.42 -16.20
CA TYR A 205 18.93 37.69 -16.63
C TYR A 205 19.30 38.87 -15.71
N TYR A 206 19.76 38.58 -14.50
CA TYR A 206 20.30 39.57 -13.56
C TYR A 206 21.84 39.64 -13.60
N GLY A 207 22.49 38.96 -14.55
CA GLY A 207 23.95 38.88 -14.63
C GLY A 207 24.59 37.97 -13.58
N ILE A 208 23.80 37.18 -12.85
CA ILE A 208 24.29 36.25 -11.82
C ILE A 208 24.60 34.91 -12.50
N ASN A 209 25.88 34.73 -12.83
CA ASN A 209 26.37 33.51 -13.51
C ASN A 209 27.09 32.52 -12.57
N SER A 210 27.33 32.92 -11.32
CA SER A 210 28.00 32.09 -10.30
C SER A 210 27.14 32.03 -9.05
N TYR A 211 26.53 30.87 -8.81
CA TYR A 211 25.75 30.58 -7.60
C TYR A 211 25.86 29.09 -7.25
N SER A 212 25.71 28.75 -5.97
CA SER A 212 25.59 27.37 -5.51
C SER A 212 24.13 26.95 -5.51
N MET A 213 23.83 25.78 -6.07
CA MET A 213 22.53 25.15 -5.89
C MET A 213 22.40 24.64 -4.45
N PHE A 214 21.17 24.58 -3.94
CA PHE A 214 20.92 23.92 -2.68
C PHE A 214 21.18 22.42 -2.83
N ASN A 215 22.12 21.89 -2.06
CA ASN A 215 22.41 20.47 -1.95
C ASN A 215 22.61 20.10 -0.47
N PHE A 216 22.44 18.83 -0.14
CA PHE A 216 22.65 18.33 1.21
C PHE A 216 23.33 16.98 1.16
N ARG A 217 24.02 16.63 2.24
CA ARG A 217 24.64 15.32 2.46
C ARG A 217 24.34 14.89 3.88
N PHE A 218 24.14 13.59 4.09
CA PHE A 218 24.01 13.03 5.42
C PHE A 218 25.39 12.91 6.07
N ASP A 219 25.47 13.16 7.37
CA ASP A 219 26.71 13.05 8.13
C ASP A 219 27.10 11.57 8.34
N ASN A 220 28.39 11.29 8.57
CA ASN A 220 28.90 9.93 8.78
C ASN A 220 28.17 9.17 9.90
N ILE A 221 27.72 9.86 10.96
CA ILE A 221 26.94 9.25 12.06
C ILE A 221 25.58 8.76 11.56
N GLN A 222 24.95 9.50 10.65
CA GLN A 222 23.66 9.14 10.07
C GLN A 222 23.80 7.93 9.13
N GLN A 223 24.98 7.65 8.59
CA GLN A 223 25.21 6.50 7.71
C GLN A 223 24.93 5.17 8.40
N GLN A 224 25.27 5.03 9.70
CA GLN A 224 24.95 3.81 10.45
C GLN A 224 23.44 3.61 10.57
N PHE A 225 22.70 4.68 10.87
CA PHE A 225 21.24 4.65 10.93
C PHE A 225 20.62 4.31 9.57
N ILE A 226 21.12 4.91 8.49
CA ILE A 226 20.67 4.62 7.11
C ILE A 226 20.88 3.14 6.77
N ASN A 227 22.04 2.57 7.10
CA ASN A 227 22.32 1.16 6.85
C ASN A 227 21.35 0.24 7.61
N SER A 228 21.12 0.51 8.91
CA SER A 228 20.14 -0.24 9.70
C SER A 228 18.71 -0.10 9.17
N PHE A 229 18.32 1.10 8.73
CA PHE A 229 17.02 1.36 8.12
C PHE A 229 16.83 0.58 6.80
N VAL A 230 17.84 0.55 5.94
CA VAL A 230 17.83 -0.24 4.70
C VAL A 230 17.70 -1.74 5.03
N ASP A 231 18.37 -2.21 6.08
CA ASP A 231 18.29 -3.59 6.53
C ASP A 231 16.90 -3.96 7.04
N ILE A 232 16.24 -3.05 7.77
CA ILE A 232 14.85 -3.20 8.22
C ILE A 232 13.92 -3.39 7.00
N LEU A 233 14.00 -2.47 6.02
CA LEU A 233 13.19 -2.54 4.80
C LEU A 233 13.45 -3.82 4.00
N ALA A 234 14.67 -4.33 4.02
CA ALA A 234 15.08 -5.51 3.28
C ALA A 234 14.76 -6.84 3.98
N THR A 235 14.37 -6.82 5.26
CA THR A 235 14.13 -8.03 6.04
C THR A 235 12.68 -8.48 5.97
N LYS A 236 12.45 -9.76 5.76
CA LYS A 236 11.14 -10.43 5.83
C LYS A 236 11.09 -11.35 7.04
N ILE A 237 9.90 -11.51 7.61
CA ILE A 237 9.61 -12.50 8.64
C ILE A 237 8.95 -13.67 7.91
N GLU A 238 9.56 -14.85 7.99
CA GLU A 238 9.07 -16.08 7.36
C GLU A 238 8.80 -17.13 8.44
N ILE A 239 7.67 -17.83 8.30
CA ILE A 239 7.29 -18.96 9.14
C ILE A 239 7.65 -20.22 8.35
N GLU A 240 8.68 -20.93 8.78
CA GLU A 240 8.96 -22.27 8.28
C GLU A 240 8.08 -23.26 9.03
N PHE A 241 7.20 -23.93 8.30
CA PHE A 241 6.35 -24.99 8.81
C PHE A 241 6.69 -26.28 8.07
N ASN A 242 7.23 -27.27 8.78
CA ASN A 242 7.57 -28.57 8.22
C ASN A 242 6.85 -29.68 9.00
N VAL A 243 6.17 -30.56 8.27
CA VAL A 243 5.57 -31.79 8.80
C VAL A 243 6.33 -32.95 8.18
N ASP A 244 6.83 -33.87 9.01
CA ASP A 244 7.48 -35.09 8.57
C ASP A 244 6.49 -35.98 7.80
N GLU A 245 6.90 -36.51 6.64
CA GLU A 245 6.07 -37.38 5.79
C GLU A 245 5.58 -38.62 6.56
N THR A 246 6.39 -39.11 7.52
CA THR A 246 6.03 -40.24 8.39
C THR A 246 4.82 -39.97 9.28
N LEU A 247 4.57 -38.71 9.62
CA LEU A 247 3.38 -38.30 10.38
C LEU A 247 2.13 -38.29 9.50
N ILE A 248 2.28 -37.85 8.25
CA ILE A 248 1.21 -37.89 7.25
C ILE A 248 0.82 -39.35 7.02
N GLU A 249 1.80 -40.25 6.84
CA GLU A 249 1.55 -41.69 6.74
C GLU A 249 0.93 -42.29 8.01
N TYR A 250 1.35 -41.87 9.22
CA TYR A 250 0.75 -42.33 10.48
C TYR A 250 -0.73 -41.94 10.59
N PHE A 251 -1.06 -40.70 10.22
CA PHE A 251 -2.44 -40.26 10.13
C PHE A 251 -3.18 -40.98 9.01
N ASP A 252 -2.62 -41.13 7.80
CA ASP A 252 -3.24 -41.87 6.69
C ASP A 252 -3.49 -43.36 7.02
N ILE A 253 -2.61 -44.01 7.80
CA ILE A 253 -2.78 -45.40 8.24
C ILE A 253 -3.91 -45.54 9.28
N LYS A 254 -4.09 -44.55 10.17
CA LYS A 254 -5.24 -44.51 11.10
C LYS A 254 -6.51 -43.94 10.47
N CYS A 255 -6.38 -43.15 9.40
CA CYS A 255 -7.42 -42.47 8.64
C CYS A 255 -7.57 -43.15 7.27
N LYS A 256 -8.14 -44.36 7.23
CA LYS A 256 -8.50 -44.95 5.93
C LYS A 256 -9.50 -44.04 5.21
N GLU A 257 -9.14 -43.63 3.98
CA GLU A 257 -9.84 -42.77 3.00
C GLU A 257 -9.70 -41.26 3.30
N ASP A 258 -9.27 -40.37 2.38
CA ASP A 258 -9.29 -40.40 0.92
C ASP A 258 -8.14 -39.50 0.39
N SER A 259 -7.39 -40.01 -0.58
CA SER A 259 -6.15 -39.40 -1.08
C SER A 259 -6.43 -38.35 -2.15
N THR A 260 -6.33 -37.05 -1.82
CA THR A 260 -6.04 -36.03 -2.84
C THR A 260 -5.14 -34.92 -2.31
N LYS A 261 -4.10 -34.63 -3.09
CA LYS A 261 -3.02 -33.66 -2.87
C LYS A 261 -3.53 -32.24 -2.64
N HIS A 262 -3.86 -31.93 -1.40
CA HIS A 262 -3.73 -30.67 -0.68
C HIS A 262 -3.86 -31.09 0.79
N ILE A 263 -3.15 -30.46 1.73
CA ILE A 263 -3.32 -30.75 3.16
C ILE A 263 -4.68 -30.18 3.59
N ASN A 264 -5.76 -30.80 3.11
CA ASN A 264 -7.13 -30.48 3.42
C ASN A 264 -7.62 -31.62 4.31
N PHE A 265 -7.10 -31.66 5.54
CA PHE A 265 -7.58 -32.61 6.53
C PHE A 265 -9.06 -32.29 6.80
N ASN A 266 -9.97 -33.06 6.21
CA ASN A 266 -11.41 -32.90 6.40
C ASN A 266 -11.81 -33.58 7.73
N ILE A 267 -11.45 -32.95 8.86
CA ILE A 267 -11.53 -33.49 10.23
C ILE A 267 -12.91 -33.20 10.86
N GLU A 268 -14.00 -33.35 10.12
CA GLU A 268 -15.34 -33.19 10.73
C GLU A 268 -15.79 -34.43 11.53
N LYS A 269 -14.99 -35.51 11.58
CA LYS A 269 -15.41 -36.79 12.18
C LYS A 269 -14.43 -37.47 13.14
N PHE A 270 -13.41 -36.79 13.64
CA PHE A 270 -12.48 -37.41 14.59
C PHE A 270 -12.77 -37.03 16.04
N LYS A 271 -13.20 -38.02 16.83
CA LYS A 271 -12.96 -38.07 18.28
C LYS A 271 -11.91 -39.14 18.48
N VAL A 272 -10.67 -38.74 18.72
CA VAL A 272 -9.60 -39.70 19.03
C VAL A 272 -9.49 -39.82 20.55
N GLU A 273 -9.77 -41.01 21.04
CA GLU A 273 -9.58 -41.37 22.45
C GLU A 273 -8.08 -41.49 22.75
N ASN A 274 -7.61 -40.65 23.67
CA ASN A 274 -6.34 -40.65 24.44
C ASN A 274 -5.08 -41.16 23.71
N PHE A 275 -4.37 -40.25 23.04
CA PHE A 275 -2.95 -40.46 22.72
C PHE A 275 -2.12 -40.64 24.01
N THR A 276 -1.15 -41.54 23.97
CA THR A 276 -0.13 -41.67 25.01
C THR A 276 0.90 -40.55 24.92
N ASP A 277 1.58 -40.24 26.03
CA ASP A 277 2.65 -39.23 26.06
C ASP A 277 3.76 -39.50 25.03
N VAL A 278 4.03 -40.78 24.72
CA VAL A 278 5.01 -41.20 23.72
C VAL A 278 4.54 -40.84 22.30
N GLU A 279 3.27 -41.12 21.97
CA GLU A 279 2.70 -40.73 20.67
C GLU A 279 2.66 -39.20 20.51
N ILE A 280 2.36 -38.46 21.59
CA ILE A 280 2.38 -36.99 21.57
C ILE A 280 3.78 -36.45 21.31
N GLU A 281 4.81 -37.03 21.92
CA GLU A 281 6.22 -36.66 21.67
C GLU A 281 6.68 -36.98 20.24
N GLU A 282 6.21 -38.08 19.65
CA GLU A 282 6.48 -38.41 18.24
C GLU A 282 5.80 -37.42 17.28
N ILE A 283 4.54 -37.06 17.55
CA ILE A 283 3.84 -36.01 16.79
C ILE A 283 4.58 -34.67 16.92
N ARG A 284 5.03 -34.32 18.13
CA ARG A 284 5.78 -33.09 18.39
C ARG A 284 7.10 -33.02 17.63
N LYS A 285 7.84 -34.12 17.53
CA LYS A 285 9.12 -34.16 16.77
C LYS A 285 8.92 -34.01 15.26
N SER A 286 7.75 -34.43 14.79
CA SER A 286 7.40 -34.44 13.37
C SER A 286 6.85 -33.11 12.88
N ILE A 287 6.31 -32.27 13.77
CA ILE A 287 5.86 -30.92 13.43
C ILE A 287 6.91 -29.91 13.90
N LYS A 288 7.65 -29.32 12.95
CA LYS A 288 8.65 -28.30 13.23
C LYS A 288 8.16 -26.95 12.74
N THR A 289 8.04 -26.01 13.66
CA THR A 289 7.70 -24.62 13.35
C THR A 289 8.83 -23.71 13.76
N LYS A 290 9.37 -22.92 12.83
CA LYS A 290 10.42 -21.95 13.11
C LYS A 290 10.05 -20.59 12.52
N LEU A 291 10.31 -19.54 13.28
CA LEU A 291 10.24 -18.18 12.78
C LEU A 291 11.64 -17.70 12.42
N ILE A 292 11.83 -17.28 11.19
CA ILE A 292 13.12 -16.78 10.71
C ILE A 292 12.98 -15.37 10.14
N MET A 293 14.02 -14.56 10.32
CA MET A 293 14.15 -13.26 9.69
C MET A 293 15.15 -13.37 8.55
N VAL A 294 14.68 -13.14 7.32
CA VAL A 294 15.47 -13.32 6.10
C VAL A 294 15.75 -11.96 5.47
N LYS A 295 17.02 -11.64 5.29
CA LYS A 295 17.48 -10.41 4.63
C LYS A 295 17.57 -10.63 3.12
N CYS A 296 16.83 -9.84 2.34
CA CYS A 296 16.85 -9.93 0.88
C CYS A 296 17.89 -8.98 0.27
N ILE A 297 19.05 -9.51 -0.13
CA ILE A 297 20.15 -8.70 -0.71
C ILE A 297 19.72 -7.87 -1.94
N PRO A 298 18.95 -8.40 -2.91
CA PRO A 298 18.44 -7.57 -4.01
C PRO A 298 17.60 -6.37 -3.53
N ARG A 299 16.86 -6.51 -2.42
CA ARG A 299 16.07 -5.42 -1.84
C ARG A 299 16.96 -4.38 -1.17
N VAL A 300 18.04 -4.78 -0.49
CA VAL A 300 19.05 -3.87 0.05
C VAL A 300 19.57 -2.93 -1.05
N LEU A 301 20.05 -3.49 -2.16
CA LEU A 301 20.62 -2.71 -3.27
C LEU A 301 19.60 -1.73 -3.87
N LYS A 302 18.35 -2.17 -4.02
CA LYS A 302 17.25 -1.32 -4.50
C LYS A 302 16.95 -0.18 -3.52
N CYS A 303 16.85 -0.48 -2.22
CA CYS A 303 16.63 0.53 -1.18
C CYS A 303 17.77 1.55 -1.18
N SER A 304 19.04 1.12 -1.22
CA SER A 304 20.20 2.00 -1.29
C SER A 304 20.12 2.95 -2.49
N LYS A 305 19.87 2.42 -3.70
CA LYS A 305 19.71 3.25 -4.90
C LYS A 305 18.59 4.29 -4.76
N ASN A 306 17.41 3.86 -4.32
CA ASN A 306 16.26 4.77 -4.13
C ASN A 306 16.56 5.86 -3.08
N PHE A 307 17.35 5.52 -2.06
CA PHE A 307 17.76 6.46 -1.03
C PHE A 307 18.71 7.53 -1.60
N GLU A 308 19.69 7.13 -2.41
CA GLU A 308 20.62 8.02 -3.11
C GLU A 308 19.91 8.94 -4.11
N GLU A 309 18.88 8.45 -4.78
CA GLU A 309 18.05 9.22 -5.72
C GLU A 309 17.01 10.12 -5.02
N TYR A 310 16.91 10.04 -3.68
CA TYR A 310 15.94 10.77 -2.87
C TYR A 310 14.48 10.53 -3.30
N ASN A 311 14.16 9.30 -3.68
CA ASN A 311 12.78 8.95 -4.02
C ASN A 311 11.88 9.18 -2.80
N HIS A 312 10.81 9.94 -3.01
CA HIS A 312 9.97 10.43 -1.91
C HIS A 312 9.44 9.33 -0.99
N GLY A 313 9.05 8.16 -1.50
CA GLY A 313 8.57 7.08 -0.63
C GLY A 313 9.63 6.56 0.34
N ILE A 314 10.87 6.32 -0.10
CA ILE A 314 11.93 5.92 0.86
C ILE A 314 12.27 7.04 1.84
N MET A 315 12.19 8.31 1.41
CA MET A 315 12.41 9.47 2.28
C MET A 315 11.29 9.63 3.32
N SER A 316 10.03 9.36 2.96
CA SER A 316 8.88 9.32 3.88
C SER A 316 9.07 8.23 4.93
N ALA A 317 9.39 7.00 4.51
CA ALA A 317 9.65 5.89 5.42
C ALA A 317 10.85 6.19 6.35
N PHE A 318 11.92 6.79 5.83
CA PHE A 318 13.07 7.22 6.61
C PHE A 318 12.72 8.28 7.64
N LEU A 319 11.89 9.27 7.27
CA LEU A 319 11.41 10.31 8.18
C LEU A 319 10.65 9.70 9.36
N LEU A 320 9.74 8.76 9.13
CA LEU A 320 9.03 8.07 10.21
C LEU A 320 9.99 7.32 11.13
N ALA A 321 10.88 6.50 10.55
CA ALA A 321 11.86 5.73 11.30
C ALA A 321 12.79 6.62 12.12
N ARG A 322 13.15 7.79 11.59
CA ARG A 322 14.06 8.74 12.23
C ARG A 322 13.40 9.52 13.36
N ASN A 323 12.13 9.89 13.26
CA ASN A 323 11.51 10.78 14.25
C ASN A 323 10.76 10.01 15.34
N LEU A 324 10.13 8.88 15.02
CA LEU A 324 9.27 8.17 15.98
C LEU A 324 10.03 7.06 16.71
N SER A 325 9.94 7.03 18.04
CA SER A 325 10.58 5.99 18.86
C SER A 325 9.97 4.61 18.62
N ALA A 326 8.71 4.53 18.19
CA ALA A 326 8.05 3.28 17.83
C ALA A 326 8.83 2.46 16.78
N PHE A 327 9.58 3.10 15.87
CA PHE A 327 10.39 2.40 14.87
C PHE A 327 11.85 2.14 15.31
N LYS A 328 12.21 2.57 16.53
CA LYS A 328 13.55 2.43 17.12
C LYS A 328 13.58 1.49 18.33
N SER A 329 12.44 0.87 18.67
CA SER A 329 12.31 0.02 19.86
C SER A 329 13.16 -1.25 19.76
N ASP A 330 13.42 -1.86 20.93
CA ASP A 330 14.21 -3.10 21.11
C ASP A 330 13.66 -4.31 20.32
N ASP A 331 12.46 -4.20 19.72
CA ASP A 331 11.86 -5.22 18.88
C ASP A 331 12.67 -5.50 17.59
N PHE A 332 13.57 -4.59 17.19
CA PHE A 332 14.38 -4.67 15.96
C PHE A 332 15.80 -5.24 16.17
N ASN A 333 16.01 -6.12 17.17
CA ASN A 333 17.34 -6.67 17.44
C ASN A 333 17.69 -7.82 16.45
N TYR A 334 18.30 -7.46 15.31
CA TYR A 334 18.69 -8.37 14.21
C TYR A 334 19.97 -9.17 14.48
N ASN A 335 20.01 -10.01 15.51
CA ASN A 335 21.06 -11.03 15.60
C ASN A 335 20.53 -12.35 15.01
N SER A 336 21.04 -12.70 13.83
CA SER A 336 20.75 -13.94 13.10
C SER A 336 20.84 -15.18 14.00
N ASN A 337 19.81 -16.02 13.95
CA ASN A 337 19.48 -17.16 14.82
C ASN A 337 18.66 -16.82 16.07
N THR A 338 17.46 -16.29 15.90
CA THR A 338 16.52 -16.09 17.01
C THR A 338 15.54 -17.26 17.11
N GLU A 339 15.96 -18.35 17.76
CA GLU A 339 15.02 -19.35 18.28
C GLU A 339 14.10 -18.77 19.38
N ASN A 340 14.39 -17.55 19.86
CA ASN A 340 13.64 -16.87 20.91
C ASN A 340 13.40 -15.38 20.60
N ILE A 341 12.55 -15.09 19.60
CA ILE A 341 12.02 -13.73 19.44
C ILE A 341 11.07 -13.44 20.61
N LYS A 342 11.50 -12.57 21.53
CA LYS A 342 10.72 -12.10 22.70
C LYS A 342 9.85 -10.87 22.40
N CYS A 343 9.88 -10.36 21.17
CA CYS A 343 9.14 -9.16 20.79
C CYS A 343 7.68 -9.47 20.41
N ASN A 344 6.83 -8.44 20.43
CA ASN A 344 5.49 -8.55 19.88
C ASN A 344 5.57 -8.55 18.34
N LEU A 345 5.61 -9.76 17.77
CA LEU A 345 5.74 -9.98 16.32
C LEU A 345 4.66 -9.30 15.49
N ALA A 346 3.44 -9.19 16.01
CA ALA A 346 2.36 -8.54 15.28
C ALA A 346 2.62 -7.04 15.12
N VAL A 347 3.12 -6.40 16.18
CA VAL A 347 3.52 -4.99 16.18
C VAL A 347 4.75 -4.76 15.32
N LEU A 348 5.77 -5.61 15.44
CA LEU A 348 6.99 -5.54 14.63
C LEU A 348 6.68 -5.64 13.13
N ASP A 349 5.88 -6.63 12.74
CA ASP A 349 5.48 -6.82 11.34
C ASP A 349 4.64 -5.64 10.84
N SER A 350 3.70 -5.15 11.65
CA SER A 350 2.87 -3.97 11.31
C SER A 350 3.73 -2.72 11.05
N LYS A 351 4.74 -2.47 11.88
CA LYS A 351 5.70 -1.37 11.68
C LYS A 351 6.51 -1.57 10.40
N ASN A 352 7.01 -2.77 10.16
CA ASN A 352 7.76 -3.08 8.94
C ASN A 352 6.88 -2.92 7.69
N GLU A 353 5.63 -3.33 7.77
CA GLU A 353 4.64 -3.22 6.70
C GLU A 353 4.36 -1.76 6.34
N ILE A 354 4.17 -0.88 7.33
CA ILE A 354 4.05 0.58 7.09
C ILE A 354 5.23 1.10 6.27
N LEU A 355 6.46 0.83 6.74
CA LEU A 355 7.67 1.33 6.07
C LEU A 355 7.83 0.75 4.66
N LYS A 356 7.52 -0.54 4.47
CA LYS A 356 7.63 -1.21 3.18
C LYS A 356 6.58 -0.74 2.17
N SER A 357 5.33 -0.56 2.58
CA SER A 357 4.27 -0.05 1.71
C SER A 357 4.61 1.37 1.23
N ILE A 358 5.06 2.22 2.15
CA ILE A 358 5.54 3.57 1.83
C ILE A 358 6.80 3.53 0.95
N TYR A 359 7.74 2.62 1.16
CA TYR A 359 8.87 2.49 0.25
C TYR A 359 8.42 2.03 -1.16
N ASN A 360 7.57 1.01 -1.22
CA ASN A 360 7.20 0.33 -2.46
C ASN A 360 6.42 1.22 -3.43
N HIS A 361 5.59 2.17 -2.96
CA HIS A 361 4.72 2.96 -3.86
C HIS A 361 5.48 3.81 -4.89
N THR A 362 6.73 4.16 -4.59
CA THR A 362 7.59 4.95 -5.49
C THR A 362 8.74 4.15 -6.08
N SER A 363 8.94 2.91 -5.65
CA SER A 363 10.03 2.07 -6.14
C SER A 363 9.71 1.62 -7.56
N GLU A 364 10.50 2.09 -8.54
CA GLU A 364 10.37 1.69 -9.95
C GLU A 364 10.51 0.17 -10.19
N THR A 365 11.08 -0.54 -9.21
CA THR A 365 11.35 -1.98 -9.31
C THR A 365 10.36 -2.83 -8.52
N PHE A 366 9.42 -2.19 -7.82
CA PHE A 366 8.32 -2.89 -7.18
C PHE A 366 7.28 -3.26 -8.23
N LYS A 367 6.81 -4.51 -8.19
CA LYS A 367 5.78 -4.99 -9.10
C LYS A 367 4.69 -5.72 -8.35
N ILE A 368 3.44 -5.38 -8.65
CA ILE A 368 2.24 -5.98 -8.10
C ILE A 368 1.98 -7.30 -8.81
N LYS A 369 2.00 -8.39 -8.05
CA LYS A 369 1.56 -9.74 -8.47
C LYS A 369 0.15 -10.04 -8.00
N THR A 370 -0.17 -9.57 -6.79
CA THR A 370 -1.46 -9.69 -6.12
C THR A 370 -1.69 -8.41 -5.32
N LEU A 371 -2.94 -8.10 -4.98
CA LEU A 371 -3.27 -6.98 -4.08
C LEU A 371 -3.18 -7.44 -2.62
N ASP A 372 -1.93 -7.52 -2.15
CA ASP A 372 -1.58 -7.78 -0.76
C ASP A 372 -1.39 -6.49 0.05
N LYS A 373 -1.04 -6.63 1.34
CA LYS A 373 -0.80 -5.50 2.26
C LYS A 373 0.26 -4.51 1.74
N GLN A 374 1.29 -5.00 1.02
CA GLN A 374 2.44 -4.20 0.58
C GLN A 374 2.18 -3.44 -0.71
N SER A 375 1.29 -3.96 -1.55
CA SER A 375 0.90 -3.37 -2.83
C SER A 375 -0.34 -2.50 -2.72
N TYR A 376 -1.17 -2.69 -1.69
CA TYR A 376 -2.46 -2.00 -1.55
C TYR A 376 -2.33 -0.47 -1.62
N LEU A 377 -1.41 0.11 -0.84
CA LEU A 377 -1.16 1.55 -0.88
C LEU A 377 -0.83 2.03 -2.30
N THR A 378 0.12 1.35 -2.95
CA THR A 378 0.56 1.71 -4.30
C THR A 378 -0.59 1.62 -5.29
N PHE A 379 -1.42 0.60 -5.16
CA PHE A 379 -2.57 0.41 -6.03
C PHE A 379 -3.58 1.54 -5.88
N ILE A 380 -3.98 1.86 -4.65
CA ILE A 380 -4.99 2.89 -4.37
C ILE A 380 -4.50 4.29 -4.74
N ASP A 381 -3.23 4.59 -4.50
CA ASP A 381 -2.59 5.84 -4.93
C ASP A 381 -2.77 6.09 -6.44
N GLU A 382 -2.57 5.05 -7.26
CA GLU A 382 -2.75 5.13 -8.72
C GLU A 382 -4.22 5.27 -9.18
N LEU A 383 -5.18 4.95 -8.31
CA LEU A 383 -6.62 5.10 -8.59
C LEU A 383 -7.16 6.48 -8.19
N GLU A 384 -6.52 7.13 -7.23
CA GLU A 384 -7.01 8.40 -6.70
C GLU A 384 -6.73 9.52 -7.70
N GLU A 385 -7.77 9.98 -8.38
CA GLU A 385 -7.71 11.00 -9.43
C GLU A 385 -8.75 12.10 -9.29
N PHE A 386 -9.81 11.86 -8.51
CA PHE A 386 -10.89 12.83 -8.32
C PHE A 386 -10.48 14.07 -7.51
N SER A 387 -9.34 14.05 -6.82
CA SER A 387 -8.80 15.23 -6.10
C SER A 387 -7.73 16.01 -6.87
N ARG A 388 -7.44 15.63 -8.12
CA ARG A 388 -6.36 16.26 -8.89
C ARG A 388 -6.78 17.68 -9.31
N ILE A 389 -6.01 18.68 -8.88
CA ILE A 389 -6.27 20.09 -9.17
C ILE A 389 -5.31 20.54 -10.27
N SER A 390 -5.82 20.92 -11.44
CA SER A 390 -4.95 21.41 -12.51
C SER A 390 -4.84 22.93 -12.50
N ARG A 391 -3.63 23.46 -12.79
CA ARG A 391 -3.45 24.86 -13.24
C ARG A 391 -3.62 24.92 -14.76
N ALA A 392 -4.67 24.29 -15.27
CA ALA A 392 -4.89 24.14 -16.71
C ALA A 392 -5.12 25.49 -17.41
N SER A 393 -5.41 26.57 -16.68
CA SER A 393 -5.39 27.92 -17.24
C SER A 393 -4.04 28.61 -17.01
N GLN A 394 -3.59 29.37 -18.02
CA GLN A 394 -2.51 30.35 -17.90
C GLN A 394 -2.78 31.42 -16.80
N ASN A 395 -3.93 31.36 -16.12
CA ASN A 395 -4.45 32.38 -15.20
C ASN A 395 -4.14 32.10 -13.71
N ARG A 396 -3.39 31.05 -13.36
CA ARG A 396 -3.05 30.70 -11.95
C ARG A 396 -4.29 30.41 -11.06
N GLU A 397 -5.39 29.97 -11.64
CA GLU A 397 -6.63 29.64 -10.91
C GLU A 397 -6.70 28.14 -10.55
N TYR A 398 -7.50 27.82 -9.52
CA TYR A 398 -7.79 26.44 -9.12
C TYR A 398 -8.80 25.82 -10.08
N VAL A 399 -8.51 24.63 -10.58
CA VAL A 399 -9.54 23.80 -11.25
C VAL A 399 -9.69 22.51 -10.47
N GLU A 400 -10.83 22.39 -9.80
CA GLU A 400 -11.10 21.34 -8.80
C GLU A 400 -11.40 19.97 -9.41
N GLU A 401 -11.74 19.88 -10.70
CA GLU A 401 -12.10 18.61 -11.35
C GLU A 401 -11.34 18.42 -12.67
N PHE A 402 -10.21 17.70 -12.60
CA PHE A 402 -9.47 17.27 -13.78
C PHE A 402 -10.23 16.20 -14.59
N CYS A 403 -10.84 15.23 -13.89
CA CYS A 403 -11.70 14.20 -14.49
C CYS A 403 -12.66 13.61 -13.44
N GLN A 404 -13.79 13.08 -13.90
CA GLN A 404 -14.70 12.30 -13.05
C GLN A 404 -14.21 10.85 -12.96
N SER A 405 -14.20 10.29 -11.75
CA SER A 405 -13.71 8.93 -11.50
C SER A 405 -14.86 7.95 -11.25
N TYR A 406 -14.84 6.79 -11.90
CA TYR A 406 -15.77 5.69 -11.65
C TYR A 406 -14.98 4.40 -11.40
N ILE A 407 -15.28 3.68 -10.33
CA ILE A 407 -14.61 2.43 -9.98
C ILE A 407 -15.67 1.39 -9.64
N TYR A 408 -15.67 0.24 -10.32
CA TYR A 408 -16.70 -0.78 -10.16
C TYR A 408 -16.25 -2.15 -10.69
N MET A 409 -16.91 -3.22 -10.25
CA MET A 409 -16.69 -4.56 -10.78
C MET A 409 -17.73 -4.91 -11.86
N GLU A 410 -17.26 -5.45 -12.98
CA GLU A 410 -18.11 -5.93 -14.09
C GLU A 410 -17.41 -7.09 -14.80
N ASP A 411 -18.11 -8.20 -14.99
CA ASP A 411 -17.59 -9.42 -15.65
C ASP A 411 -16.25 -9.94 -15.11
N GLY A 412 -16.01 -9.75 -13.81
CA GLY A 412 -14.77 -10.14 -13.15
C GLY A 412 -13.58 -9.21 -13.43
N TRP A 413 -13.81 -8.07 -14.08
CA TRP A 413 -12.84 -6.99 -14.23
C TRP A 413 -13.11 -5.89 -13.22
N LEU A 414 -12.04 -5.35 -12.65
CA LEU A 414 -12.06 -4.05 -12.02
C LEU A 414 -12.00 -2.99 -13.10
N ASN A 415 -13.08 -2.23 -13.24
CA ASN A 415 -13.18 -1.15 -14.20
C ASN A 415 -12.90 0.18 -13.50
N ILE A 416 -11.97 0.95 -14.06
CA ILE A 416 -11.56 2.27 -13.58
C ILE A 416 -11.73 3.25 -14.73
N ASP A 417 -12.69 4.16 -14.64
CA ASP A 417 -12.95 5.16 -15.67
C ASP A 417 -12.60 6.55 -15.19
N PHE A 418 -11.82 7.25 -15.99
CA PHE A 418 -11.58 8.67 -15.88
C PHE A 418 -12.27 9.36 -17.05
N GLU A 419 -13.39 10.02 -16.78
CA GLU A 419 -14.14 10.78 -17.78
C GLU A 419 -13.72 12.25 -17.77
N PHE A 420 -13.32 12.73 -18.94
CA PHE A 420 -12.87 14.10 -19.16
C PHE A 420 -14.02 14.89 -19.81
N THR A 421 -14.73 15.69 -19.02
CA THR A 421 -15.96 16.39 -19.44
C THR A 421 -15.85 17.91 -19.48
N ASN A 422 -14.74 18.47 -18.97
CA ASN A 422 -14.59 19.91 -18.79
C ASN A 422 -13.95 20.57 -20.02
N ASN A 423 -14.80 21.20 -20.85
CA ASN A 423 -14.37 21.91 -22.06
C ASN A 423 -13.71 23.27 -21.78
N ASP A 424 -13.78 23.78 -20.54
CA ASP A 424 -13.21 25.08 -20.17
C ASP A 424 -11.71 24.98 -19.82
N LEU A 425 -11.16 23.75 -19.80
CA LEU A 425 -9.75 23.50 -19.51
C LEU A 425 -8.91 23.45 -20.79
N ASP A 426 -8.17 24.54 -21.03
CA ASP A 426 -7.14 24.57 -22.06
C ASP A 426 -6.11 23.45 -21.82
N ASN A 427 -5.88 22.60 -22.82
CA ASN A 427 -4.93 21.47 -22.81
C ASN A 427 -5.36 20.21 -22.04
N LEU A 428 -6.65 20.01 -21.76
CA LEU A 428 -7.12 18.71 -21.29
C LEU A 428 -7.03 17.68 -22.42
N ASP A 429 -6.10 16.74 -22.30
CA ASP A 429 -5.83 15.71 -23.31
C ASP A 429 -5.95 14.30 -22.68
N PRO A 430 -7.08 13.61 -22.93
CA PRO A 430 -7.30 12.25 -22.43
C PRO A 430 -6.26 11.24 -22.94
N GLU A 431 -5.74 11.40 -24.16
CA GLU A 431 -4.75 10.50 -24.74
C GLU A 431 -3.39 10.62 -24.03
N ILE A 432 -2.96 11.84 -23.71
CA ILE A 432 -1.72 12.09 -22.96
C ILE A 432 -1.82 11.48 -21.56
N ALA A 433 -2.93 11.74 -20.86
CA ALA A 433 -3.18 11.15 -19.54
C ALA A 433 -3.16 9.61 -19.61
N PHE A 434 -3.83 9.05 -20.62
CA PHE A 434 -3.88 7.62 -20.87
C PHE A 434 -2.50 7.01 -21.14
N LYS A 435 -1.68 7.63 -22.00
CA LYS A 435 -0.31 7.17 -22.29
C LYS A 435 0.56 7.17 -21.02
N GLY A 436 0.40 8.17 -20.15
CA GLY A 436 1.03 8.20 -18.84
C GLY A 436 0.68 6.97 -18.00
N ARG A 437 -0.62 6.69 -17.87
CA ARG A 437 -1.13 5.54 -17.11
C ARG A 437 -0.72 4.20 -17.71
N CYS A 438 -0.71 4.07 -19.04
CA CYS A 438 -0.24 2.85 -19.69
C CYS A 438 1.22 2.54 -19.29
N ARG A 439 2.11 3.52 -19.38
CA ARG A 439 3.52 3.34 -18.97
C ARG A 439 3.61 2.94 -17.50
N ARG A 440 2.81 3.56 -16.63
CA ARG A 440 2.81 3.26 -15.21
C ARG A 440 2.27 1.87 -14.91
N PHE A 441 1.10 1.50 -15.41
CA PHE A 441 0.48 0.20 -15.15
C PHE A 441 1.29 -0.96 -15.75
N LEU A 442 1.82 -0.82 -16.98
CA LEU A 442 2.66 -1.86 -17.59
C LEU A 442 4.00 -2.08 -16.87
N THR A 443 4.49 -1.09 -16.11
CA THR A 443 5.70 -1.24 -15.27
C THR A 443 5.37 -1.71 -13.86
N LEU A 444 4.24 -1.25 -13.31
CA LEU A 444 3.80 -1.53 -11.95
C LEU A 444 3.29 -2.95 -11.77
N PHE A 445 2.66 -3.58 -12.76
CA PHE A 445 2.17 -4.96 -12.63
C PHE A 445 3.19 -5.98 -13.15
N ASP A 446 3.40 -7.07 -12.41
CA ASP A 446 4.14 -8.23 -12.91
C ASP A 446 3.20 -9.10 -13.77
N ILE A 447 2.91 -8.64 -14.98
CA ILE A 447 1.91 -9.24 -15.89
C ILE A 447 2.14 -10.75 -16.09
N ALA A 448 3.39 -11.22 -16.11
CA ALA A 448 3.71 -12.64 -16.29
C ALA A 448 3.23 -13.54 -15.12
N ASN A 449 3.25 -12.98 -13.90
CA ASN A 449 2.96 -13.67 -12.65
C ASN A 449 1.77 -13.05 -11.89
N LEU A 450 0.95 -12.26 -12.57
CA LEU A 450 -0.20 -11.60 -11.99
C LEU A 450 -1.24 -12.64 -11.56
N ASP A 451 -1.87 -12.46 -10.42
CA ASP A 451 -2.91 -13.38 -9.99
C ASP A 451 -4.09 -13.43 -11.00
N ASN A 452 -4.64 -14.62 -11.24
CA ASN A 452 -5.72 -14.83 -12.20
C ASN A 452 -7.02 -14.10 -11.83
N SER A 453 -7.23 -13.82 -10.54
CA SER A 453 -8.38 -13.06 -10.04
C SER A 453 -8.24 -11.55 -10.25
N LEU A 454 -7.01 -11.05 -10.45
CA LEU A 454 -6.75 -9.63 -10.63
C LEU A 454 -6.75 -9.27 -12.12
N LYS A 455 -7.89 -8.73 -12.56
CA LYS A 455 -8.09 -8.22 -13.92
C LYS A 455 -8.49 -6.76 -13.88
N ILE A 456 -7.77 -5.92 -14.61
CA ILE A 456 -7.90 -4.46 -14.54
C ILE A 456 -8.21 -3.92 -15.93
N ARG A 457 -9.29 -3.15 -16.03
CA ARG A 457 -9.62 -2.36 -17.22
C ARG A 457 -9.64 -0.89 -16.82
N LEU A 458 -8.66 -0.14 -17.29
CA LEU A 458 -8.58 1.29 -17.05
C LEU A 458 -8.92 2.05 -18.33
N ARG A 459 -9.80 3.03 -18.23
CA ARG A 459 -10.29 3.84 -19.35
C ARG A 459 -10.08 5.33 -19.09
N CYS A 460 -9.52 6.03 -20.06
CA CYS A 460 -9.61 7.47 -20.16
C CYS A 460 -10.61 7.78 -21.27
N ILE A 461 -11.70 8.47 -20.92
CA ILE A 461 -12.86 8.68 -21.79
C ILE A 461 -12.94 10.17 -22.11
N GLY A 462 -12.68 10.52 -23.36
CA GLY A 462 -12.92 11.85 -23.89
C GLY A 462 -14.42 12.11 -24.00
N LYS A 463 -14.89 13.16 -23.32
CA LYS A 463 -16.21 13.77 -23.52
C LYS A 463 -16.02 15.27 -23.74
N LEU A 464 -15.04 15.60 -24.58
CA LEU A 464 -14.63 16.96 -24.92
C LEU A 464 -14.98 17.23 -26.38
N ASN A 465 -15.17 18.50 -26.73
CA ASN A 465 -15.46 18.92 -28.11
C ASN A 465 -14.35 18.50 -29.09
N VAL A 466 -13.12 18.32 -28.60
CA VAL A 466 -11.94 17.96 -29.39
C VAL A 466 -11.55 16.48 -29.30
N ASP A 467 -12.14 15.72 -28.36
CA ASP A 467 -11.84 14.31 -28.13
C ASP A 467 -13.06 13.57 -27.56
N GLU A 468 -13.62 12.67 -28.37
CA GLU A 468 -14.72 11.74 -28.02
C GLU A 468 -14.24 10.28 -27.92
N ASN A 469 -12.93 10.04 -27.93
CA ASN A 469 -12.35 8.71 -27.95
C ASN A 469 -12.39 8.04 -26.57
N VAL A 470 -12.44 6.71 -26.59
CA VAL A 470 -12.28 5.85 -25.43
C VAL A 470 -10.93 5.15 -25.52
N TYR A 471 -9.99 5.56 -24.68
CA TYR A 471 -8.68 4.95 -24.56
C TYR A 471 -8.69 3.94 -23.42
N THR A 472 -8.38 2.68 -23.70
CA THR A 472 -8.51 1.57 -22.75
C THR A 472 -7.20 0.79 -22.63
N ILE A 473 -6.76 0.51 -21.42
CA ILE A 473 -5.74 -0.49 -21.14
C ILE A 473 -6.36 -1.62 -20.34
N GLU A 474 -6.16 -2.84 -20.82
CA GLU A 474 -6.55 -4.05 -20.11
C GLU A 474 -5.31 -4.79 -19.64
N ILE A 475 -5.30 -5.25 -18.39
CA ILE A 475 -4.24 -6.05 -17.79
C ILE A 475 -4.85 -7.24 -17.06
N ALA A 476 -4.32 -8.43 -17.33
CA ALA A 476 -4.61 -9.67 -16.61
C ALA A 476 -3.36 -10.59 -16.63
N ASN A 477 -3.42 -11.76 -16.00
CA ASN A 477 -2.33 -12.74 -16.08
C ASN A 477 -1.94 -13.01 -17.54
N ARG A 478 -0.68 -12.73 -17.87
CA ARG A 478 -0.07 -12.90 -19.21
C ARG A 478 -0.84 -12.21 -20.33
N TYR A 479 -1.52 -11.12 -20.01
CA TYR A 479 -2.32 -10.37 -20.96
C TYR A 479 -2.21 -8.88 -20.68
N ALA A 480 -1.83 -8.13 -21.71
CA ALA A 480 -2.03 -6.70 -21.73
C ALA A 480 -2.41 -6.25 -23.15
N ASP A 481 -3.36 -5.33 -23.26
CA ASP A 481 -3.78 -4.74 -24.52
C ASP A 481 -4.08 -3.25 -24.34
N ILE A 482 -3.80 -2.47 -25.38
CA ILE A 482 -4.18 -1.06 -25.47
C ILE A 482 -5.19 -0.93 -26.61
N LEU A 483 -6.37 -0.40 -26.31
CA LEU A 483 -7.45 -0.22 -27.27
C LEU A 483 -7.80 1.26 -27.39
N ILE A 484 -8.05 1.71 -28.62
CA ILE A 484 -8.64 3.02 -28.92
C ILE A 484 -9.96 2.75 -29.62
N ASN A 485 -11.07 3.15 -29.01
CA ASN A 485 -12.43 2.88 -29.50
C ASN A 485 -12.67 1.38 -29.80
N GLY A 486 -12.10 0.51 -28.95
CA GLY A 486 -12.19 -0.96 -29.10
C GLY A 486 -11.20 -1.57 -30.11
N ILE A 487 -10.37 -0.76 -30.78
CA ILE A 487 -9.37 -1.25 -31.75
C ILE A 487 -8.02 -1.41 -31.05
N SER A 488 -7.52 -2.65 -30.99
CA SER A 488 -6.21 -2.98 -30.40
C SER A 488 -5.06 -2.27 -31.13
N GLN A 489 -4.09 -1.81 -30.34
CA GLN A 489 -2.91 -1.08 -30.79
C GLN A 489 -1.65 -1.89 -30.50
N ASN A 490 -0.63 -1.70 -31.33
CA ASN A 490 0.69 -2.24 -31.03
C ASN A 490 1.33 -1.43 -29.88
N ILE A 491 1.38 -2.01 -28.67
CA ILE A 491 1.80 -1.33 -27.44
C ILE A 491 3.17 -0.62 -27.58
N PRO A 492 4.25 -1.26 -28.05
CA PRO A 492 5.57 -0.60 -28.15
C PRO A 492 5.56 0.59 -29.10
N LYS A 493 4.90 0.46 -30.26
CA LYS A 493 4.76 1.54 -31.24
C LYS A 493 3.92 2.69 -30.70
N TYR A 494 2.80 2.39 -30.04
CA TYR A 494 1.89 3.40 -29.50
C TYR A 494 2.54 4.22 -28.38
N LEU A 495 3.25 3.56 -27.45
CA LEU A 495 3.93 4.22 -26.34
C LEU A 495 5.30 4.80 -26.71
N LYS A 496 5.79 4.51 -27.93
CA LYS A 496 7.12 4.88 -28.43
C LYS A 496 8.23 4.41 -27.49
N SER A 497 8.16 3.16 -27.03
CA SER A 497 9.12 2.59 -26.08
C SER A 497 9.37 1.12 -26.36
N ASN A 498 10.65 0.73 -26.35
CA ASN A 498 11.09 -0.66 -26.52
C ASN A 498 11.08 -1.45 -25.19
N GLN A 499 10.65 -0.83 -24.09
CA GLN A 499 10.59 -1.50 -22.78
C GLN A 499 9.35 -2.40 -22.63
N PHE A 500 8.32 -2.16 -23.44
CA PHE A 500 7.05 -2.87 -23.36
C PHE A 500 6.98 -3.98 -24.41
N TYR A 501 6.18 -5.00 -24.11
CA TYR A 501 5.90 -6.08 -25.04
C TYR A 501 4.63 -5.80 -25.85
N THR A 502 4.51 -6.47 -26.99
CA THR A 502 3.25 -6.59 -27.71
C THR A 502 2.27 -7.50 -26.95
N LYS A 503 0.98 -7.43 -27.31
CA LYS A 503 -0.07 -8.30 -26.77
C LYS A 503 0.30 -9.78 -26.90
N GLU A 504 0.81 -10.16 -28.06
CA GLU A 504 1.22 -11.54 -28.36
C GLU A 504 2.43 -11.96 -27.50
N GLU A 505 3.43 -11.08 -27.34
CA GLU A 505 4.60 -11.36 -26.51
C GLU A 505 4.24 -11.52 -25.02
N TYR A 506 3.32 -10.71 -24.49
CA TYR A 506 2.84 -10.89 -23.11
C TYR A 506 2.25 -12.28 -22.86
N SER A 507 1.55 -12.84 -23.85
CA SER A 507 0.96 -14.19 -23.76
C SER A 507 2.00 -15.32 -23.73
N LEU A 508 3.23 -15.05 -24.17
CA LEU A 508 4.32 -16.01 -24.26
C LEU A 508 5.29 -15.94 -23.06
N LEU A 509 5.11 -15.00 -22.13
CA LEU A 509 5.96 -14.87 -20.95
C LEU A 509 5.84 -16.13 -20.07
N ARG A 510 6.98 -16.78 -19.80
CA ARG A 510 7.06 -17.97 -18.93
C ARG A 510 7.11 -17.58 -17.45
N GLN A 511 6.63 -18.49 -16.61
CA GLN A 511 6.72 -18.42 -15.13
C GLN A 511 8.17 -18.63 -14.67
#